data_AF-A0A2B4SA26-F1
#
_entry.id   AF-A0A2B4SA26-F1
#
_cell.length_a   1.000
_cell.length_b   1.000
_cell.length_c   1.000
_cell.angle_alpha   90.00
_cell.angle_beta   90.00
_cell.angle_gamma   90.00
#
_symmetry.space_group_name_H-M   'P 1'
#
loop_
_entity.id
_entity.type
_entity.pdbx_description
1 polymer ?
#
loop_
_entity_poly.entity_id
_entity_poly.type
_entity_poly.pdbx_seq_one_letter_code
_entity_poly.pdbx_strand_id
1 'polypeptide(L)'
;MATVQSLGYTTGAKTFGEWSTNFTAFVVSHFSGKCTRVDVVFDRYNPNSIKEVTRAKRKKGKNKGITRNAESREQRIGNWDRESLQELSSDHEEADTRIVLDARDATDRGYQQVNILCRDTDVLVLLLAFRKDLCKEILMFSGTSRRKKYIPVHNILLPEEKRKSLLAFHAIKGCDNSSQFAGIGKQSAWKILEGTPELIEHLGEHCPPLESVLADSEAFVRQLYNHVTNGKDINKDRASAFRKVKKNLDSFPPTKDALHLHIRRANYQSMIWNKAKEPHLSLASPEENGWFYKEGVLKPKLTNQEELSASCLQLAFCGCSCNDSTMIVVSTADVLVFGCLLDVPKVASVDTRVETLETIHLTKKKCD
;
A
#
# COMPACT_ATOMS: atom_id res chain seq x y z
N MET A 1 1.88 -11.77 15.19
CA MET A 1 3.31 -12.09 15.05
C MET A 1 3.55 -12.67 13.67
N ALA A 2 4.27 -11.95 12.80
CA ALA A 2 4.60 -12.42 11.46
C ALA A 2 6.07 -12.84 11.40
N THR A 3 6.29 -14.14 11.18
CA THR A 3 7.60 -14.74 10.94
C THR A 3 7.86 -14.69 9.44
N VAL A 4 8.66 -13.72 9.00
CA VAL A 4 9.22 -13.72 7.64
C VAL A 4 10.32 -14.78 7.64
N GLN A 5 9.96 -15.99 7.26
CA GLN A 5 10.95 -16.99 6.90
C GLN A 5 11.24 -16.76 5.41
N SER A 6 12.45 -16.27 5.10
CA SER A 6 13.08 -16.53 3.81
C SER A 6 13.02 -18.04 3.52
N LEU A 7 13.39 -18.51 2.32
CA LEU A 7 13.93 -19.88 2.27
C LEU A 7 14.91 -19.98 3.43
N GLY A 8 14.55 -20.82 4.40
CA GLY A 8 15.05 -20.69 5.75
C GLY A 8 16.57 -20.64 5.70
N TYR A 9 17.20 -20.05 6.71
CA TYR A 9 18.52 -20.53 7.09
C TYR A 9 18.50 -22.05 6.91
N THR A 10 19.14 -22.55 5.86
CA THR A 10 19.21 -23.98 5.62
C THR A 10 20.05 -24.42 6.80
N THR A 11 19.38 -24.92 7.83
CA THR A 11 19.98 -25.23 9.13
C THR A 11 21.20 -26.09 8.85
N GLY A 12 22.40 -25.53 9.10
CA GLY A 12 23.66 -26.22 8.82
C GLY A 12 24.48 -25.73 7.63
N ALA A 13 23.98 -24.85 6.75
CA ALA A 13 24.80 -24.30 5.66
C ALA A 13 25.79 -23.25 6.17
N LYS A 14 27.07 -23.56 6.07
CA LYS A 14 28.22 -22.72 6.42
C LYS A 14 28.70 -21.92 5.22
N THR A 15 28.54 -22.44 4.01
CA THR A 15 28.95 -21.79 2.75
C THR A 15 27.77 -21.38 1.88
N PHE A 16 27.99 -20.45 0.94
CA PHE A 16 26.98 -20.10 -0.08
C PHE A 16 26.69 -21.29 -1.00
N GLY A 17 27.69 -22.13 -1.31
CA GLY A 17 27.51 -23.34 -2.09
C GLY A 17 26.56 -24.34 -1.40
N GLU A 18 26.72 -24.59 -0.10
CA GLU A 18 25.79 -25.44 0.67
C GLU A 18 24.38 -24.86 0.71
N TRP A 19 24.24 -23.55 0.88
CA TRP A 19 22.94 -22.88 0.80
C TRP A 19 22.32 -23.04 -0.59
N SER A 20 23.08 -22.84 -1.66
CA SER A 20 22.64 -22.99 -3.06
C SER A 20 22.19 -24.42 -3.36
N THR A 21 22.95 -25.44 -2.93
CA THR A 21 22.55 -26.85 -3.06
C THR A 21 21.25 -27.14 -2.32
N ASN A 22 21.11 -26.65 -1.08
CA ASN A 22 19.90 -26.85 -0.29
C ASN A 22 18.69 -26.12 -0.88
N PHE A 23 18.88 -24.90 -1.37
CA PHE A 23 17.88 -24.12 -2.09
C PHE A 23 17.42 -24.88 -3.35
N THR A 24 18.38 -25.40 -4.13
CA THR A 24 18.13 -26.17 -5.35
C THR A 24 17.34 -27.43 -5.05
N ALA A 25 17.78 -28.22 -4.06
CA ALA A 25 17.09 -29.44 -3.65
C ALA A 25 15.65 -29.14 -3.19
N PHE A 26 15.45 -28.05 -2.44
CA PHE A 26 14.12 -27.59 -2.05
C PHE A 26 13.27 -27.26 -3.28
N VAL A 27 13.76 -26.41 -4.18
CA VAL A 27 13.06 -25.97 -5.40
C VAL A 27 12.70 -27.18 -6.27
N VAL A 28 13.66 -28.03 -6.60
CA VAL A 28 13.46 -29.24 -7.42
C VAL A 28 12.48 -30.20 -6.77
N SER A 29 12.45 -30.31 -5.44
CA SER A 29 11.49 -31.18 -4.75
C SER A 29 10.01 -30.81 -4.98
N HIS A 30 9.71 -29.59 -5.44
CA HIS A 30 8.34 -29.16 -5.73
C HIS A 30 7.92 -29.48 -7.16
N PHE A 31 8.86 -29.92 -8.00
CA PHE A 31 8.61 -30.20 -9.40
C PHE A 31 8.37 -31.69 -9.63
N SER A 32 7.41 -32.01 -10.50
CA SER A 32 7.26 -33.36 -11.02
C SER A 32 8.31 -33.61 -12.11
N GLY A 33 8.53 -34.87 -12.50
CA GLY A 33 9.41 -35.22 -13.63
C GLY A 33 8.98 -34.63 -14.99
N LYS A 34 7.86 -33.87 -15.04
CA LYS A 34 7.36 -33.16 -16.24
C LYS A 34 7.74 -31.67 -16.27
N CYS A 35 8.38 -31.15 -15.22
CA CYS A 35 8.86 -29.77 -15.22
C CYS A 35 10.09 -29.66 -16.12
N THR A 36 9.99 -28.81 -17.15
CA THR A 36 11.07 -28.60 -18.14
C THR A 36 11.73 -27.23 -18.03
N ARG A 37 11.18 -26.33 -17.19
CA ARG A 37 11.67 -24.97 -16.98
C ARG A 37 11.43 -24.50 -15.55
N VAL A 38 12.40 -23.77 -15.02
CA VAL A 38 12.37 -23.19 -13.68
C VAL A 38 12.86 -21.74 -13.75
N ASP A 39 11.98 -20.81 -13.40
CA ASP A 39 12.33 -19.39 -13.32
C ASP A 39 12.54 -18.99 -11.86
N VAL A 40 13.62 -18.25 -11.59
CA VAL A 40 13.93 -17.73 -10.26
C VAL A 40 13.96 -16.21 -10.31
N VAL A 41 12.99 -15.61 -9.63
CA VAL A 41 12.73 -14.16 -9.66
C VAL A 41 13.15 -13.51 -8.36
N PHE A 42 13.80 -12.35 -8.45
CA PHE A 42 14.21 -11.54 -7.31
C PHE A 42 13.72 -10.10 -7.44
N ASP A 43 13.52 -9.45 -6.31
CA ASP A 43 13.39 -8.00 -6.23
C ASP A 43 14.63 -7.31 -6.80
N ARG A 44 14.43 -6.12 -7.35
CA ARG A 44 15.48 -5.18 -7.71
C ARG A 44 15.33 -3.94 -6.83
N TYR A 45 16.46 -3.46 -6.34
CA TYR A 45 16.52 -2.37 -5.39
C TYR A 45 17.26 -1.20 -6.04
N ASN A 46 16.56 -0.51 -6.94
CA ASN A 46 17.12 0.64 -7.63
C ASN A 46 17.27 1.81 -6.65
N PRO A 47 18.33 2.63 -6.78
CA PRO A 47 18.46 3.85 -5.98
C PRO A 47 17.24 4.76 -6.16
N ASN A 48 16.80 5.41 -5.08
CA ASN A 48 15.73 6.43 -5.09
C ASN A 48 14.36 5.95 -5.59
N SER A 49 14.11 4.64 -5.58
CA SER A 49 12.82 4.06 -5.95
C SER A 49 11.90 3.85 -4.75
N ILE A 50 10.61 3.66 -5.02
CA ILE A 50 9.60 3.33 -3.99
C ILE A 50 10.03 2.05 -3.25
N LYS A 51 10.50 1.02 -3.96
CA LYS A 51 10.89 -0.26 -3.39
C LYS A 51 12.07 -0.13 -2.42
N GLU A 52 13.11 0.61 -2.78
CA GLU A 52 14.27 0.79 -1.89
C GLU A 52 13.91 1.60 -0.65
N VAL A 53 13.04 2.61 -0.78
CA VAL A 53 12.54 3.36 0.37
C VAL A 53 11.72 2.49 1.32
N THR A 54 10.83 1.65 0.80
CA THR A 54 10.04 0.70 1.59
C THR A 54 10.93 -0.32 2.29
N ARG A 55 11.97 -0.83 1.61
CA ARG A 55 13.00 -1.68 2.21
C ARG A 55 13.75 -0.97 3.35
N ALA A 56 14.16 0.29 3.15
CA ALA A 56 14.88 1.07 4.16
C ALA A 56 14.02 1.31 5.42
N LYS A 57 12.72 1.58 5.26
CA LYS A 57 11.78 1.69 6.38
C LYS A 57 11.71 0.39 7.21
N ARG A 58 11.66 -0.78 6.55
CA ARG A 58 11.63 -2.09 7.22
C ARG A 58 12.90 -2.39 8.02
N LYS A 59 14.07 -1.96 7.52
CA LYS A 59 15.36 -2.15 8.20
C LYS A 59 15.45 -1.41 9.54
N LYS A 60 14.70 -0.31 9.74
CA LYS A 60 14.67 0.43 11.00
C LYS A 60 13.94 -0.32 12.14
N GLY A 61 13.16 -1.37 11.84
CA GLY A 61 12.28 -2.03 12.80
C GLY A 61 12.68 -3.43 13.32
N LYS A 62 13.70 -4.11 12.76
CA LYS A 62 14.12 -5.47 13.20
C LYS A 62 15.63 -5.71 12.97
N ASN A 63 16.21 -6.59 13.80
CA ASN A 63 17.60 -7.05 13.74
C ASN A 63 18.09 -7.36 12.32
N LYS A 64 19.30 -6.88 12.01
CA LYS A 64 20.01 -7.06 10.74
C LYS A 64 19.92 -8.51 10.27
N GLY A 65 19.14 -8.76 9.22
CA GLY A 65 19.32 -9.96 8.41
C GLY A 65 20.72 -9.94 7.80
N ILE A 66 21.43 -11.07 7.86
CA ILE A 66 22.72 -11.24 7.18
C ILE A 66 22.47 -11.06 5.69
N THR A 67 22.99 -9.97 5.12
CA THR A 67 22.95 -9.72 3.68
C THR A 67 24.31 -10.12 3.13
N ARG A 68 24.35 -11.14 2.26
CA ARG A 68 25.56 -11.48 1.51
C ARG A 68 25.35 -11.01 0.08
N ASN A 69 26.21 -10.11 -0.40
CA ASN A 69 26.31 -9.85 -1.82
C ASN A 69 26.93 -11.09 -2.46
N ALA A 70 26.26 -11.69 -3.44
CA ALA A 70 26.87 -12.74 -4.23
C ALA A 70 27.91 -12.08 -5.16
N GLU A 71 29.19 -12.36 -4.93
CA GLU A 71 30.31 -11.79 -5.70
C GLU A 71 30.36 -12.32 -7.15
N SER A 72 29.73 -13.47 -7.42
CA SER A 72 29.56 -14.00 -8.77
C SER A 72 28.13 -14.45 -9.04
N ARG A 73 27.59 -14.07 -10.20
CA ARG A 73 26.25 -14.45 -10.66
C ARG A 73 26.24 -15.78 -11.44
N GLU A 74 27.39 -16.45 -11.57
CA GLU A 74 27.63 -17.58 -12.49
C GLU A 74 27.62 -18.95 -11.80
N GLN A 75 26.65 -19.22 -10.92
CA GLN A 75 26.51 -20.56 -10.34
C GLN A 75 25.45 -21.38 -11.06
N ARG A 76 25.82 -22.59 -11.48
CA ARG A 76 24.89 -23.63 -11.96
C ARG A 76 23.99 -24.11 -10.82
N ILE A 77 22.72 -24.35 -11.13
CA ILE A 77 21.72 -24.88 -10.19
C ILE A 77 21.56 -26.38 -10.50
N GLY A 78 22.38 -27.23 -9.87
CA GLY A 78 22.39 -28.67 -10.17
C GLY A 78 22.80 -28.98 -11.62
N ASN A 79 22.07 -29.88 -12.29
CA ASN A 79 22.27 -30.23 -13.70
C ASN A 79 21.53 -29.29 -14.68
N TRP A 80 20.97 -28.18 -14.19
CA TRP A 80 20.25 -27.23 -15.02
C TRP A 80 21.21 -26.20 -15.60
N ASP A 81 21.19 -26.05 -16.91
CA ASP A 81 21.92 -25.00 -17.59
C ASP A 81 21.23 -23.64 -17.39
N ARG A 82 22.05 -22.60 -17.22
CA ARG A 82 21.57 -21.24 -17.07
C ARG A 82 21.38 -20.64 -18.45
N GLU A 83 20.13 -20.41 -18.83
CA GLU A 83 19.80 -19.63 -20.02
C GLU A 83 19.42 -18.21 -19.63
N SER A 84 20.08 -17.22 -20.22
CA SER A 84 19.64 -15.83 -20.13
C SER A 84 18.59 -15.60 -21.19
N LEU A 85 17.31 -15.63 -20.79
CA LEU A 85 16.20 -15.32 -21.68
C LEU A 85 16.10 -13.80 -21.88
N GLN A 86 16.69 -13.29 -22.96
CA GLN A 86 16.63 -11.86 -23.32
C GLN A 86 15.19 -11.35 -23.42
N GLU A 87 14.26 -12.23 -23.80
CA GLU A 87 12.81 -11.98 -23.91
C GLU A 87 12.12 -11.67 -22.56
N LEU A 88 12.73 -12.06 -21.42
CA LEU A 88 12.25 -11.75 -20.07
C LEU A 88 13.00 -10.59 -19.40
N SER A 89 13.89 -9.93 -20.15
CA SER A 89 14.49 -8.68 -19.70
C SER A 89 13.38 -7.66 -19.46
N SER A 90 13.38 -7.06 -18.28
CA SER A 90 12.31 -6.17 -17.83
C SER A 90 12.84 -5.08 -16.89
N ASP A 91 12.06 -4.02 -16.64
CA ASP A 91 12.38 -2.94 -15.70
C ASP A 91 11.64 -3.02 -14.36
N HIS A 92 10.83 -4.08 -14.15
CA HIS A 92 10.16 -4.33 -12.88
C HIS A 92 11.11 -4.38 -11.67
N GLU A 93 10.74 -3.68 -10.60
CA GLU A 93 11.44 -3.72 -9.33
C GLU A 93 10.96 -4.85 -8.41
N GLU A 94 9.67 -5.17 -8.43
CA GLU A 94 9.10 -6.17 -7.53
C GLU A 94 9.08 -7.57 -8.16
N ALA A 95 9.53 -8.55 -7.38
CA ALA A 95 9.42 -9.95 -7.76
C ALA A 95 7.97 -10.36 -8.08
N ASP A 96 6.99 -9.78 -7.37
CA ASP A 96 5.58 -10.13 -7.50
C ASP A 96 5.06 -9.88 -8.92
N THR A 97 5.37 -8.72 -9.50
CA THR A 97 5.02 -8.40 -10.89
C THR A 97 5.80 -9.23 -11.90
N ARG A 98 7.10 -9.49 -11.65
CA ARG A 98 7.92 -10.32 -12.53
C ARG A 98 7.46 -11.78 -12.59
N ILE A 99 6.93 -12.32 -11.49
CA ILE A 99 6.32 -13.67 -11.47
C ILE A 99 5.15 -13.74 -12.47
N VAL A 100 4.35 -12.66 -12.61
CA VAL A 100 3.26 -12.60 -13.58
C VAL A 100 3.80 -12.58 -15.01
N LEU A 101 4.83 -11.78 -15.27
CA LEU A 101 5.50 -11.71 -16.57
C LEU A 101 6.03 -13.08 -17.00
N ASP A 102 6.77 -13.76 -16.12
CA ASP A 102 7.33 -15.08 -16.40
C ASP A 102 6.23 -16.14 -16.60
N ALA A 103 5.15 -16.08 -15.81
CA ALA A 103 4.00 -16.97 -15.96
C ALA A 103 3.23 -16.74 -17.29
N ARG A 104 3.17 -15.48 -17.76
CA ARG A 104 2.62 -15.14 -19.08
C ARG A 104 3.49 -15.70 -20.19
N ASP A 105 4.81 -15.49 -20.14
CA ASP A 105 5.74 -16.04 -21.13
C ASP A 105 5.67 -17.57 -21.20
N ALA A 106 5.53 -18.26 -20.06
CA ALA A 106 5.26 -19.70 -20.05
C ALA A 106 3.95 -20.05 -20.79
N THR A 107 2.91 -19.23 -20.62
CA THR A 107 1.64 -19.40 -21.36
C THR A 107 1.84 -19.22 -22.86
N ASP A 108 2.56 -18.17 -23.27
CA ASP A 108 2.83 -17.84 -24.67
C ASP A 108 3.69 -18.94 -25.36
N ARG A 109 4.58 -19.60 -24.61
CA ARG A 109 5.34 -20.77 -25.07
C ARG A 109 4.56 -22.09 -25.08
N GLY A 110 3.27 -22.06 -24.74
CA GLY A 110 2.37 -23.21 -24.81
C GLY A 110 2.35 -24.11 -23.58
N TYR A 111 2.97 -23.71 -22.46
CA TYR A 111 2.86 -24.47 -21.21
C TYR A 111 1.40 -24.49 -20.74
N GLN A 112 0.92 -25.67 -20.32
CA GLN A 112 -0.45 -25.83 -19.83
C GLN A 112 -0.58 -25.55 -18.32
N GLN A 113 0.54 -25.60 -17.60
CA GLN A 113 0.58 -25.49 -16.15
C GLN A 113 1.78 -24.67 -15.67
N VAL A 114 1.55 -23.78 -14.69
CA VAL A 114 2.59 -23.08 -13.92
C VAL A 114 2.43 -23.34 -12.43
N ASN A 115 3.57 -23.62 -11.77
CA ASN A 115 3.64 -23.82 -10.32
C ASN A 115 4.44 -22.67 -9.70
N ILE A 116 3.79 -21.87 -8.86
CA ILE A 116 4.34 -20.64 -8.30
C ILE A 116 4.73 -20.88 -6.85
N LEU A 117 6.04 -20.87 -6.58
CA LEU A 117 6.60 -21.07 -5.25
C LEU A 117 6.75 -19.73 -4.52
N CYS A 118 5.64 -19.01 -4.35
CA CYS A 118 5.57 -17.77 -3.56
C CYS A 118 4.47 -17.89 -2.51
N ARG A 119 4.73 -17.36 -1.31
CA ARG A 119 3.74 -17.31 -0.20
C ARG A 119 3.14 -15.92 0.00
N ASP A 120 3.59 -14.94 -0.77
CA ASP A 120 3.08 -13.58 -0.67
C ASP A 120 1.64 -13.50 -1.20
N THR A 121 0.75 -12.87 -0.44
CA THR A 121 -0.65 -12.73 -0.85
C THR A 121 -0.78 -11.78 -2.04
N ASP A 122 0.15 -10.86 -2.22
CA ASP A 122 0.12 -9.89 -3.32
C ASP A 122 0.26 -10.61 -4.67
N VAL A 123 1.05 -11.69 -4.73
CA VAL A 123 1.12 -12.59 -5.90
C VAL A 123 -0.20 -13.29 -6.15
N LEU A 124 -0.92 -13.77 -5.12
CA LEU A 124 -2.23 -14.39 -5.32
C LEU A 124 -3.22 -13.41 -5.96
N VAL A 125 -3.23 -12.15 -5.48
CA VAL A 125 -4.09 -11.09 -6.02
C VAL A 125 -3.77 -10.82 -7.48
N LEU A 126 -2.48 -10.72 -7.84
CA LEU A 126 -2.03 -10.54 -9.23
C LEU A 126 -2.44 -11.73 -10.12
N LEU A 127 -2.26 -12.97 -9.66
CA LEU A 127 -2.62 -14.16 -10.44
C LEU A 127 -4.13 -14.25 -10.70
N LEU A 128 -4.96 -13.82 -9.73
CA LEU A 128 -6.40 -13.72 -9.91
C LEU A 128 -6.77 -12.62 -10.91
N ALA A 129 -6.10 -11.47 -10.82
CA ALA A 129 -6.32 -10.36 -11.75
C ALA A 129 -5.99 -10.76 -13.19
N PHE A 130 -4.88 -11.46 -13.43
CA PHE A 130 -4.44 -11.87 -14.77
C PHE A 130 -4.85 -13.29 -15.17
N ARG A 131 -5.76 -13.93 -14.42
CA ARG A 131 -6.12 -15.35 -14.59
C ARG A 131 -6.41 -15.75 -16.04
N LYS A 132 -7.07 -14.88 -16.81
CA LYS A 132 -7.48 -15.15 -18.21
C LYS A 132 -6.31 -15.16 -19.20
N ASP A 133 -5.19 -14.52 -18.85
CA ASP A 133 -3.99 -14.39 -19.69
C ASP A 133 -2.91 -15.43 -19.39
N LEU A 134 -3.16 -16.32 -18.41
CA LEU A 134 -2.19 -17.27 -17.87
C LEU A 134 -2.60 -18.72 -18.19
N CYS A 135 -1.69 -19.66 -17.95
CA CYS A 135 -1.87 -21.08 -18.18
C CYS A 135 -3.20 -21.63 -17.64
N LYS A 136 -3.67 -22.74 -18.24
CA LYS A 136 -4.91 -23.41 -17.81
C LYS A 136 -4.86 -23.80 -16.34
N GLU A 137 -3.73 -24.36 -15.90
CA GLU A 137 -3.50 -24.73 -14.50
C GLU A 137 -2.49 -23.79 -13.85
N ILE A 138 -2.91 -23.16 -12.76
CA ILE A 138 -2.06 -22.30 -11.93
C ILE A 138 -2.13 -22.83 -10.51
N LEU A 139 -0.99 -23.28 -9.97
CA LEU A 139 -0.86 -23.77 -8.60
C LEU A 139 0.08 -22.86 -7.82
N MET A 140 -0.44 -22.17 -6.80
CA MET A 140 0.38 -21.33 -5.94
C MET A 140 0.67 -22.07 -4.62
N PHE A 141 1.93 -22.11 -4.21
CA PHE A 141 2.34 -22.79 -2.99
C PHE A 141 1.88 -22.03 -1.74
N SER A 142 1.13 -22.70 -0.86
CA SER A 142 0.66 -22.14 0.41
C SER A 142 1.11 -22.97 1.62
N GLY A 143 1.88 -24.02 1.40
CA GLY A 143 2.25 -25.01 2.41
C GLY A 143 3.58 -24.74 3.12
N THR A 144 4.12 -25.80 3.71
CA THR A 144 5.50 -25.84 4.23
C THR A 144 6.27 -26.95 3.51
N SER A 145 7.60 -26.96 3.64
CA SER A 145 8.42 -28.07 3.11
C SER A 145 7.94 -29.45 3.56
N ARG A 146 7.43 -29.54 4.81
CA ARG A 146 6.93 -30.77 5.43
C ARG A 146 5.50 -31.14 5.03
N ARG A 147 4.67 -30.13 4.75
CA ARG A 147 3.27 -30.30 4.32
C ARG A 147 3.03 -29.41 3.10
N LYS A 148 3.31 -29.97 1.93
CA LYS A 148 3.10 -29.29 0.65
C LYS A 148 1.61 -29.10 0.45
N LYS A 149 1.19 -27.85 0.30
CA LYS A 149 -0.18 -27.46 -0.01
C LYS A 149 -0.12 -26.42 -1.12
N TYR A 150 -1.03 -26.56 -2.08
CA TYR A 150 -1.16 -25.64 -3.19
C TYR A 150 -2.58 -25.08 -3.21
N ILE A 151 -2.68 -23.81 -3.57
CA ILE A 151 -3.92 -23.13 -3.92
C ILE A 151 -4.08 -23.28 -5.44
N PRO A 152 -5.12 -24.00 -5.91
CA PRO A 152 -5.44 -24.03 -7.33
C PRO A 152 -6.11 -22.71 -7.71
N VAL A 153 -5.31 -21.73 -8.11
CA VAL A 153 -5.80 -20.37 -8.45
C VAL A 153 -6.82 -20.45 -9.59
N HIS A 154 -6.65 -21.41 -10.49
CA HIS A 154 -7.56 -21.68 -11.59
C HIS A 154 -8.98 -22.11 -11.18
N ASN A 155 -9.18 -22.57 -9.94
CA ASN A 155 -10.49 -22.95 -9.41
C ASN A 155 -11.17 -21.81 -8.62
N ILE A 156 -10.48 -20.69 -8.40
CA ILE A 156 -11.06 -19.54 -7.70
C ILE A 156 -11.92 -18.76 -8.70
N LEU A 157 -13.23 -18.78 -8.49
CA LEU A 157 -14.18 -18.04 -9.31
C LEU A 157 -14.28 -16.59 -8.80
N LEU A 158 -13.88 -15.64 -9.65
CA LEU A 158 -14.02 -14.21 -9.39
C LEU A 158 -14.82 -13.58 -10.53
N PRO A 159 -16.01 -12.99 -10.26
CA PRO A 159 -16.78 -12.28 -11.26
C PRO A 159 -15.95 -11.19 -11.94
N GLU A 160 -16.22 -10.96 -13.23
CA GLU A 160 -15.40 -10.07 -14.06
C GLU A 160 -15.31 -8.64 -13.50
N GLU A 161 -16.44 -8.10 -13.05
CA GLU A 161 -16.55 -6.77 -12.44
C GLU A 161 -15.60 -6.64 -11.23
N LYS A 162 -15.59 -7.64 -10.35
CA LYS A 162 -14.71 -7.67 -9.17
C LYS A 162 -13.24 -7.88 -9.57
N ARG A 163 -12.97 -8.66 -10.63
CA ARG A 163 -11.62 -8.93 -11.11
C ARG A 163 -10.95 -7.66 -11.62
N LYS A 164 -11.66 -6.83 -12.38
CA LYS A 164 -11.12 -5.58 -12.90
C LYS A 164 -10.74 -4.60 -11.78
N SER A 165 -11.57 -4.50 -10.75
CA SER A 165 -11.34 -3.62 -9.60
C SER A 165 -10.42 -4.22 -8.53
N LEU A 166 -9.94 -5.46 -8.70
CA LEU A 166 -9.20 -6.19 -7.66
C LEU A 166 -7.86 -5.53 -7.30
N LEU A 167 -7.08 -5.12 -8.31
CA LEU A 167 -5.78 -4.48 -8.12
C LEU A 167 -5.93 -3.09 -7.51
N ALA A 168 -6.92 -2.32 -7.99
CA ALA A 168 -7.33 -1.05 -7.42
C ALA A 168 -7.74 -1.18 -5.94
N PHE A 169 -8.58 -2.18 -5.63
CA PHE A 169 -9.01 -2.46 -4.26
C PHE A 169 -7.84 -2.76 -3.33
N HIS A 170 -6.92 -3.61 -3.77
CA HIS A 170 -5.75 -3.98 -2.97
C HIS A 170 -4.83 -2.77 -2.71
N ALA A 171 -4.63 -1.91 -3.71
CA ALA A 171 -3.83 -0.69 -3.58
C ALA A 171 -4.48 0.35 -2.66
N ILE A 172 -5.79 0.60 -2.83
CA ILE A 172 -6.50 1.68 -2.11
C ILE A 172 -6.75 1.33 -0.64
N LYS A 173 -7.02 0.06 -0.30
CA LYS A 173 -7.21 -0.37 1.11
C LYS A 173 -5.89 -0.36 1.89
N GLY A 174 -4.76 -0.27 1.21
CA GLY A 174 -3.44 -0.27 1.83
C GLY A 174 -2.66 -1.52 1.48
N CYS A 175 -1.53 -1.29 0.80
CA CYS A 175 -0.47 -2.24 0.46
C CYS A 175 0.86 -1.76 1.08
N ASP A 176 2.00 -2.31 0.68
CA ASP A 176 3.30 -1.91 1.22
C ASP A 176 3.66 -0.43 1.04
N ASN A 177 3.15 0.19 -0.02
CA ASN A 177 3.48 1.56 -0.42
C ASN A 177 2.36 2.58 -0.15
N SER A 178 1.20 2.12 0.34
CA SER A 178 0.05 2.96 0.68
C SER A 178 -0.41 2.71 2.12
N SER A 179 -0.99 3.72 2.77
CA SER A 179 -1.47 3.58 4.14
C SER A 179 -2.72 2.70 4.22
N GLN A 180 -3.01 2.12 5.38
CA GLN A 180 -4.30 1.45 5.61
C GLN A 180 -5.26 2.39 6.35
N PHE A 181 -6.56 2.25 6.07
CA PHE A 181 -7.59 2.97 6.82
C PHE A 181 -7.81 2.31 8.19
N ALA A 182 -7.63 3.08 9.27
CA ALA A 182 -7.73 2.57 10.63
C ALA A 182 -9.17 2.10 10.94
N GLY A 183 -9.28 0.93 11.58
CA GLY A 183 -10.56 0.32 11.93
C GLY A 183 -11.32 -0.35 10.78
N ILE A 184 -10.84 -0.28 9.54
CA ILE A 184 -11.50 -0.90 8.38
C ILE A 184 -10.81 -2.23 8.02
N GLY A 185 -11.55 -3.32 8.19
CA GLY A 185 -11.08 -4.67 7.85
C GLY A 185 -11.17 -5.00 6.36
N LYS A 186 -10.36 -5.96 5.89
CA LYS A 186 -10.42 -6.46 4.51
C LYS A 186 -11.81 -6.99 4.14
N GLN A 187 -12.43 -7.76 5.02
CA GLN A 187 -13.75 -8.35 4.78
C GLN A 187 -14.86 -7.29 4.72
N SER A 188 -14.83 -6.27 5.57
CA SER A 188 -15.82 -5.19 5.54
C SER A 188 -15.66 -4.32 4.29
N ALA A 189 -14.41 -4.01 3.92
CA ALA A 189 -14.14 -3.27 2.69
C ALA A 189 -14.50 -4.07 1.44
N TRP A 190 -14.28 -5.39 1.45
CA TRP A 190 -14.68 -6.27 0.34
C TRP A 190 -16.19 -6.20 0.09
N LYS A 191 -17.02 -6.25 1.15
CA LYS A 191 -18.48 -6.12 1.00
C LYS A 191 -18.91 -4.83 0.30
N ILE A 192 -18.17 -3.73 0.50
CA ILE A 192 -18.41 -2.46 -0.22
C ILE A 192 -18.06 -2.61 -1.71
N LEU A 193 -16.91 -3.21 -2.00
CA LEU A 193 -16.50 -3.51 -3.37
C LEU A 193 -17.52 -4.38 -4.09
N GLU A 194 -18.17 -5.32 -3.40
CA GLU A 194 -19.17 -6.18 -4.01
C GLU A 194 -20.41 -5.43 -4.50
N GLY A 195 -20.75 -4.28 -3.88
CA GLY A 195 -21.88 -3.46 -4.28
C GLY A 195 -21.53 -2.31 -5.22
N THR A 196 -20.25 -1.92 -5.30
CA THR A 196 -19.79 -0.74 -6.06
C THR A 196 -18.40 -0.95 -6.71
N PRO A 197 -18.17 -2.04 -7.46
CA PRO A 197 -16.86 -2.30 -8.07
C PRO A 197 -16.43 -1.20 -9.05
N GLU A 198 -17.38 -0.58 -9.74
CA GLU A 198 -17.17 0.45 -10.76
C GLU A 198 -16.48 1.72 -10.23
N LEU A 199 -16.65 2.04 -8.94
CA LEU A 199 -16.10 3.27 -8.35
C LEU A 199 -14.57 3.32 -8.31
N ILE A 200 -13.91 2.16 -8.44
CA ILE A 200 -12.44 2.07 -8.46
C ILE A 200 -11.91 1.26 -9.65
N GLU A 201 -12.78 0.84 -10.59
CA GLU A 201 -12.38 0.04 -11.76
C GLU A 201 -11.29 0.73 -12.57
N HIS A 202 -11.41 2.05 -12.75
CA HIS A 202 -10.51 2.86 -13.58
C HIS A 202 -9.28 3.39 -12.83
N LEU A 203 -9.09 3.00 -11.56
CA LEU A 203 -7.93 3.40 -10.78
C LEU A 203 -6.66 2.69 -11.31
N GLY A 204 -5.67 3.47 -11.73
CA GLY A 204 -4.43 2.99 -12.34
C GLY A 204 -4.40 2.98 -13.87
N GLU A 205 -5.42 3.53 -14.55
CA GLU A 205 -5.41 3.70 -16.01
C GLU A 205 -4.64 4.94 -16.48
N HIS A 206 -4.70 6.03 -15.71
CA HIS A 206 -4.07 7.32 -16.02
C HIS A 206 -3.18 7.77 -14.87
N CYS A 207 -2.09 8.49 -15.19
CA CYS A 207 -1.16 9.03 -14.19
C CYS A 207 -0.81 10.48 -14.57
N PRO A 208 -1.25 11.49 -13.78
CA PRO A 208 -2.10 11.39 -12.59
C PRO A 208 -3.53 10.88 -12.89
N PRO A 209 -4.29 10.42 -11.87
CA PRO A 209 -5.68 10.03 -12.06
C PRO A 209 -6.55 11.20 -12.53
N LEU A 210 -7.56 10.91 -13.34
CA LEU A 210 -8.57 11.89 -13.75
C LEU A 210 -9.39 12.35 -12.54
N GLU A 211 -9.91 13.59 -12.58
CA GLU A 211 -10.74 14.15 -11.51
C GLU A 211 -12.01 13.32 -11.23
N SER A 212 -12.60 12.71 -12.27
CA SER A 212 -13.72 11.78 -12.10
C SER A 212 -13.31 10.53 -11.30
N VAL A 213 -12.18 9.91 -11.66
CA VAL A 213 -11.64 8.74 -10.96
C VAL A 213 -11.28 9.06 -9.51
N LEU A 214 -10.76 10.27 -9.24
CA LEU A 214 -10.52 10.76 -7.88
C LEU A 214 -11.84 10.89 -7.10
N ALA A 215 -12.89 11.45 -7.71
CA ALA A 215 -14.20 11.60 -7.09
C ALA A 215 -14.88 10.25 -6.81
N ASP A 216 -14.80 9.30 -7.75
CA ASP A 216 -15.36 7.95 -7.60
C ASP A 216 -14.62 7.16 -6.52
N SER A 217 -13.28 7.27 -6.49
CA SER A 217 -12.46 6.67 -5.43
C SER A 217 -12.73 7.29 -4.06
N GLU A 218 -12.98 8.61 -4.00
CA GLU A 218 -13.43 9.27 -2.78
C GLU A 218 -14.80 8.72 -2.35
N ALA A 219 -15.75 8.55 -3.27
CA ALA A 219 -17.05 7.96 -2.98
C ALA A 219 -16.93 6.52 -2.44
N PHE A 220 -16.03 5.71 -3.00
CA PHE A 220 -15.74 4.36 -2.49
C PHE A 220 -15.22 4.41 -1.05
N VAL A 221 -14.23 5.25 -0.76
CA VAL A 221 -13.66 5.37 0.60
C VAL A 221 -14.68 5.88 1.60
N ARG A 222 -15.57 6.79 1.21
CA ARG A 222 -16.66 7.27 2.07
C ARG A 222 -17.60 6.14 2.48
N GLN A 223 -17.91 5.23 1.56
CA GLN A 223 -18.73 4.05 1.87
C GLN A 223 -18.06 3.08 2.85
N LEU A 224 -16.72 3.10 2.97
CA LEU A 224 -16.01 2.31 3.98
C LEU A 224 -16.29 2.80 5.41
N TYR A 225 -16.58 4.09 5.58
CA TYR A 225 -16.85 4.70 6.89
C TYR A 225 -18.35 4.82 7.18
N ASN A 226 -19.16 5.14 6.15
CA ASN A 226 -20.61 5.31 6.25
C ASN A 226 -21.30 4.63 5.07
N HIS A 227 -21.98 3.50 5.32
CA HIS A 227 -22.68 2.71 4.28
C HIS A 227 -23.81 3.47 3.56
N VAL A 228 -24.31 4.56 4.13
CA VAL A 228 -25.40 5.38 3.58
C VAL A 228 -24.86 6.79 3.37
N THR A 229 -24.52 7.14 2.14
CA THR A 229 -24.02 8.50 1.83
C THR A 229 -25.05 9.28 1.02
N ASN A 230 -25.65 10.31 1.64
CA ASN A 230 -26.32 11.40 0.92
C ASN A 230 -25.37 12.58 0.64
N GLY A 231 -24.17 12.57 1.23
CA GLY A 231 -23.13 13.59 0.99
C GLY A 231 -22.32 13.32 -0.29
N LYS A 232 -21.54 14.31 -0.74
CA LYS A 232 -20.57 14.20 -1.86
C LYS A 232 -19.12 14.51 -1.45
N ASP A 233 -18.84 14.63 -0.15
CA ASP A 233 -17.57 15.17 0.35
C ASP A 233 -17.16 14.50 1.66
N ILE A 234 -15.98 13.88 1.66
CA ILE A 234 -15.45 13.18 2.84
C ILE A 234 -15.21 14.10 4.04
N ASN A 235 -14.94 15.40 3.83
CA ASN A 235 -14.80 16.35 4.93
C ASN A 235 -16.13 16.54 5.67
N LYS A 236 -17.27 16.47 4.97
CA LYS A 236 -18.60 16.50 5.61
C LYS A 236 -18.84 15.23 6.42
N ASP A 237 -18.42 14.07 5.92
CA ASP A 237 -18.50 12.81 6.66
C ASP A 237 -17.61 12.82 7.90
N ARG A 238 -16.38 13.36 7.79
CA ARG A 238 -15.45 13.56 8.90
C ARG A 238 -16.05 14.50 9.96
N ALA A 239 -16.61 15.64 9.56
CA ALA A 239 -17.28 16.57 10.47
C ALA A 239 -18.52 15.94 11.15
N SER A 240 -19.30 15.15 10.42
CA SER A 240 -20.44 14.43 11.01
C SER A 240 -19.99 13.35 11.99
N ALA A 241 -18.91 12.63 11.70
CA ALA A 241 -18.35 11.62 12.61
C ALA A 241 -17.86 12.26 13.91
N PHE A 242 -17.22 13.43 13.82
CA PHE A 242 -16.79 14.22 14.97
C PHE A 242 -17.96 14.61 15.89
N ARG A 243 -19.06 15.10 15.31
CA ARG A 243 -20.26 15.49 16.09
C ARG A 243 -20.93 14.32 16.81
N LYS A 244 -20.87 13.12 16.23
CA LYS A 244 -21.59 11.94 16.72
C LYS A 244 -20.80 11.13 17.75
N VAL A 245 -19.46 11.20 17.75
CA VAL A 245 -18.65 10.21 18.49
C VAL A 245 -17.42 10.83 19.17
N LYS A 246 -17.32 10.63 20.50
CA LYS A 246 -16.08 10.82 21.29
C LYS A 246 -15.10 9.64 21.11
N LYS A 247 -14.81 9.25 19.87
CA LYS A 247 -13.87 8.15 19.55
C LYS A 247 -12.45 8.67 19.38
N ASN A 248 -11.48 7.74 19.34
CA ASN A 248 -10.11 8.02 18.90
C ASN A 248 -10.14 8.68 17.50
N LEU A 249 -9.36 9.75 17.33
CA LEU A 249 -9.21 10.52 16.09
C LEU A 249 -8.87 9.64 14.89
N ASP A 250 -8.11 8.55 15.11
CA ASP A 250 -7.73 7.60 14.07
C ASP A 250 -8.93 6.93 13.39
N SER A 251 -10.07 6.81 14.09
CA SER A 251 -11.27 6.15 13.56
C SER A 251 -12.09 7.02 12.61
N PHE A 252 -11.72 8.30 12.44
CA PHE A 252 -12.43 9.21 11.56
C PHE A 252 -12.01 9.04 10.08
N PRO A 253 -12.90 9.33 9.12
CA PRO A 253 -12.53 9.44 7.72
C PRO A 253 -11.36 10.41 7.54
N PRO A 254 -10.38 10.15 6.65
CA PRO A 254 -9.27 11.07 6.41
C PRO A 254 -9.77 12.45 5.94
N THR A 255 -8.92 13.48 6.05
CA THR A 255 -9.20 14.75 5.37
C THR A 255 -9.19 14.53 3.86
N LYS A 256 -9.97 15.34 3.11
CA LYS A 256 -10.01 15.26 1.65
C LYS A 256 -8.61 15.36 1.02
N ASP A 257 -7.78 16.28 1.52
CA ASP A 257 -6.41 16.47 1.08
C ASP A 257 -5.54 15.21 1.27
N ALA A 258 -5.53 14.65 2.48
CA ALA A 258 -4.77 13.44 2.78
C ALA A 258 -5.29 12.23 1.96
N LEU A 259 -6.61 12.15 1.78
CA LEU A 259 -7.23 11.10 0.97
C LEU A 259 -6.83 11.22 -0.50
N HIS A 260 -6.85 12.41 -1.08
CA HIS A 260 -6.49 12.61 -2.48
C HIS A 260 -5.02 12.22 -2.74
N LEU A 261 -4.11 12.55 -1.83
CA LEU A 261 -2.73 12.08 -1.88
C LEU A 261 -2.63 10.56 -1.76
N HIS A 262 -3.46 9.94 -0.90
CA HIS A 262 -3.54 8.48 -0.78
C HIS A 262 -4.06 7.80 -2.04
N ILE A 263 -5.13 8.32 -2.65
CA ILE A 263 -5.69 7.81 -3.92
C ILE A 263 -4.65 7.94 -5.03
N ARG A 264 -3.90 9.04 -5.13
CA ARG A 264 -2.81 9.20 -6.10
C ARG A 264 -1.73 8.13 -5.96
N ARG A 265 -1.34 7.79 -4.73
CA ARG A 265 -0.39 6.70 -4.48
C ARG A 265 -0.96 5.34 -4.85
N ALA A 266 -2.21 5.07 -4.47
CA ALA A 266 -2.89 3.84 -4.82
C ALA A 266 -3.02 3.68 -6.34
N ASN A 267 -3.39 4.75 -7.04
CA ASN A 267 -3.44 4.82 -8.50
C ASN A 267 -2.11 4.47 -9.16
N TYR A 268 -1.01 5.07 -8.66
CA TYR A 268 0.33 4.79 -9.18
C TYR A 268 0.72 3.31 -8.98
N GLN A 269 0.41 2.73 -7.82
CA GLN A 269 0.66 1.30 -7.56
C GLN A 269 -0.21 0.41 -8.46
N SER A 270 -1.50 0.73 -8.63
CA SER A 270 -2.39 0.00 -9.52
C SER A 270 -1.93 0.06 -10.97
N MET A 271 -1.41 1.19 -11.44
CA MET A 271 -0.81 1.33 -12.77
C MET A 271 0.38 0.36 -12.96
N ILE A 272 1.28 0.26 -11.98
CA ILE A 272 2.40 -0.71 -12.02
C ILE A 272 1.86 -2.14 -12.12
N TRP A 273 0.87 -2.50 -11.29
CA TRP A 273 0.30 -3.84 -11.30
C TRP A 273 -0.48 -4.16 -12.56
N ASN A 274 -1.22 -3.21 -13.14
CA ASN A 274 -1.96 -3.37 -14.39
C ASN A 274 -1.03 -3.73 -15.57
N LYS A 275 0.21 -3.23 -15.52
CA LYS A 275 1.28 -3.50 -16.48
C LYS A 275 2.15 -4.70 -16.11
N ALA A 276 1.77 -5.55 -15.15
CA ALA A 276 2.57 -6.71 -14.73
C ALA A 276 2.87 -7.74 -15.83
N LYS A 277 2.13 -7.67 -16.94
CA LYS A 277 2.31 -8.51 -18.13
C LYS A 277 3.28 -7.91 -19.16
N GLU A 278 3.73 -6.68 -18.98
CA GLU A 278 4.59 -5.93 -19.91
C GLU A 278 6.01 -5.86 -19.34
N PRO A 279 7.05 -6.22 -20.10
CA PRO A 279 8.42 -6.21 -19.59
C PRO A 279 8.94 -4.79 -19.26
N HIS A 280 8.45 -3.77 -19.97
CA HIS A 280 8.92 -2.40 -19.84
C HIS A 280 7.75 -1.47 -19.50
N LEU A 281 7.74 -0.98 -18.27
CA LEU A 281 6.58 -0.31 -17.69
C LEU A 281 6.41 1.15 -18.17
N SER A 282 7.49 1.79 -18.63
CA SER A 282 7.50 3.22 -19.00
C SER A 282 6.81 4.09 -17.95
N LEU A 283 7.26 3.99 -16.70
CA LEU A 283 6.62 4.64 -15.56
C LEU A 283 6.87 6.15 -15.57
N ALA A 284 5.81 6.91 -15.26
CA ALA A 284 5.95 8.33 -14.92
C ALA A 284 6.74 8.50 -13.62
N SER A 285 7.21 9.72 -13.33
CA SER A 285 7.84 9.99 -12.03
C SER A 285 6.84 9.73 -10.89
N PRO A 286 7.29 9.13 -9.77
CA PRO A 286 6.46 9.04 -8.57
C PRO A 286 6.26 10.43 -7.91
N GLU A 287 7.11 11.40 -8.23
CA GLU A 287 6.88 12.81 -7.90
C GLU A 287 5.54 13.26 -8.50
N GLU A 288 4.79 14.09 -7.78
CA GLU A 288 3.41 14.52 -8.14
C GLU A 288 2.30 13.44 -7.99
N ASN A 289 2.67 12.17 -7.79
CA ASN A 289 1.74 11.07 -7.52
C ASN A 289 1.56 10.77 -6.02
N GLY A 290 1.76 11.78 -5.18
CA GLY A 290 1.65 11.65 -3.71
C GLY A 290 2.97 11.31 -3.02
N TRP A 291 4.10 11.46 -3.71
CA TRP A 291 5.46 11.47 -3.16
C TRP A 291 6.21 12.75 -3.52
N PHE A 292 7.30 13.01 -2.80
CA PHE A 292 8.24 14.10 -3.04
C PHE A 292 9.66 13.68 -2.62
N TYR A 293 10.68 14.30 -3.21
CA TYR A 293 12.06 14.10 -2.79
C TYR A 293 12.44 15.05 -1.64
N LYS A 294 13.05 14.49 -0.58
CA LYS A 294 13.71 15.26 0.48
C LYS A 294 15.09 14.69 0.71
N GLU A 295 16.13 15.49 0.49
CA GLU A 295 17.54 15.09 0.61
C GLU A 295 17.87 13.87 -0.27
N GLY A 296 17.35 13.83 -1.50
CA GLY A 296 17.53 12.72 -2.44
C GLY A 296 16.73 11.46 -2.10
N VAL A 297 15.98 11.43 -0.99
CA VAL A 297 15.15 10.29 -0.58
C VAL A 297 13.69 10.56 -0.91
N LEU A 298 13.06 9.64 -1.65
CA LEU A 298 11.63 9.69 -1.94
C LEU A 298 10.82 9.46 -0.65
N LYS A 299 9.87 10.34 -0.35
CA LYS A 299 9.00 10.25 0.84
C LYS A 299 7.53 10.44 0.45
N PRO A 300 6.59 9.73 1.09
CA PRO A 300 5.17 9.96 0.84
C PRO A 300 4.78 11.34 1.35
N LYS A 301 4.04 12.10 0.54
CA LYS A 301 3.42 13.36 0.94
C LYS A 301 2.11 13.05 1.67
N LEU A 302 2.02 13.34 2.96
CA LEU A 302 0.84 12.99 3.77
C LEU A 302 -0.25 14.06 3.71
N THR A 303 0.14 15.33 3.59
CA THR A 303 -0.77 16.47 3.41
C THR A 303 -0.09 17.56 2.59
N ASN A 304 -0.88 18.37 1.88
CA ASN A 304 -0.46 19.64 1.29
C ASN A 304 -0.72 20.83 2.21
N GLN A 305 -1.40 20.62 3.33
CA GLN A 305 -1.75 21.68 4.27
C GLN A 305 -0.57 22.01 5.17
N GLU A 306 -0.42 23.28 5.54
CA GLU A 306 0.62 23.73 6.47
C GLU A 306 0.42 23.09 7.85
N GLU A 307 1.54 22.72 8.48
CA GLU A 307 1.52 22.29 9.88
C GLU A 307 1.16 23.50 10.75
N LEU A 308 0.15 23.38 11.61
CA LEU A 308 -0.20 24.49 12.50
C LEU A 308 0.92 24.76 13.49
N SER A 309 1.12 26.05 13.78
CA SER A 309 1.90 26.47 14.94
C SER A 309 1.32 25.87 16.23
N ALA A 310 2.19 25.49 17.17
CA ALA A 310 1.81 24.91 18.45
C ALA A 310 0.83 25.79 19.26
N SER A 311 0.83 27.10 19.02
CA SER A 311 -0.09 28.10 19.59
C SER A 311 -1.56 27.88 19.22
N CYS A 312 -1.88 27.31 18.05
CA CYS A 312 -3.26 27.05 17.63
C CYS A 312 -3.92 25.88 18.40
N LEU A 313 -3.13 25.01 19.04
CA LEU A 313 -3.63 23.86 19.80
C LEU A 313 -4.27 24.24 21.15
N GLN A 314 -4.08 25.47 21.64
CA GLN A 314 -4.61 25.92 22.94
C GLN A 314 -6.11 26.24 22.94
N LEU A 315 -6.77 26.30 21.78
CA LEU A 315 -8.20 26.61 21.67
C LEU A 315 -9.06 25.32 21.64
N ALA A 316 -9.03 24.54 22.72
CA ALA A 316 -9.71 23.24 22.77
C ALA A 316 -10.90 23.20 23.75
N PHE A 317 -12.09 22.91 23.20
CA PHE A 317 -13.35 22.49 23.84
C PHE A 317 -14.13 23.54 24.65
N CYS A 318 -15.31 23.94 24.16
CA CYS A 318 -16.43 24.26 25.05
C CYS A 318 -17.45 23.12 24.96
N GLY A 319 -17.86 22.58 26.11
CA GLY A 319 -18.84 21.49 26.23
C GLY A 319 -20.28 21.94 25.99
N CYS A 320 -20.49 22.93 25.12
CA CYS A 320 -21.76 23.62 24.96
C CYS A 320 -22.64 22.92 23.92
N SER A 321 -23.94 22.86 24.18
CA SER A 321 -24.96 22.19 23.36
C SER A 321 -25.72 23.15 22.42
N CYS A 322 -25.20 24.35 22.17
CA CYS A 322 -25.89 25.38 21.40
C CYS A 322 -25.82 25.16 19.87
N ASN A 323 -26.94 25.44 19.19
CA ASN A 323 -27.15 25.21 17.76
C ASN A 323 -26.39 26.17 16.82
N ASP A 324 -25.81 27.26 17.34
CA ASP A 324 -25.17 28.31 16.54
C ASP A 324 -23.64 28.29 16.69
N SER A 325 -23.00 27.23 16.19
CA SER A 325 -21.54 27.10 16.18
C SER A 325 -20.97 27.33 14.78
N THR A 326 -20.20 28.40 14.60
CA THR A 326 -19.37 28.60 13.40
C THR A 326 -18.21 27.60 13.44
N MET A 327 -18.17 26.65 12.49
CA MET A 327 -17.08 25.67 12.40
C MET A 327 -15.81 26.32 11.85
N ILE A 328 -14.75 26.38 12.66
CA ILE A 328 -13.39 26.56 12.17
C ILE A 328 -12.76 25.16 12.07
N VAL A 329 -12.51 24.71 10.85
CA VAL A 329 -11.80 23.45 10.56
C VAL A 329 -10.32 23.76 10.53
N VAL A 330 -9.54 23.22 11.48
CA VAL A 330 -8.09 23.43 11.50
C VAL A 330 -7.37 22.09 11.53
N SER A 331 -6.63 21.78 10.46
CA SER A 331 -5.95 20.50 10.24
C SER A 331 -4.53 20.54 10.80
N THR A 332 -4.11 19.53 11.57
CA THR A 332 -2.68 19.16 11.66
C THR A 332 -2.50 17.69 11.31
N ALA A 333 -1.27 17.34 10.98
CA ALA A 333 -0.87 16.00 10.55
C ALA A 333 -1.24 14.88 11.54
N ASP A 334 -1.49 15.16 12.84
CA ASP A 334 -1.87 14.13 13.82
C ASP A 334 -2.89 14.56 14.91
N VAL A 335 -3.33 15.83 15.00
CA VAL A 335 -4.33 16.28 15.99
C VAL A 335 -5.24 17.40 15.44
N LEU A 336 -6.57 17.24 15.55
CA LEU A 336 -7.53 18.33 15.34
C LEU A 336 -8.00 18.86 16.70
N VAL A 337 -7.91 20.17 16.88
CA VAL A 337 -8.46 20.93 18.00
C VAL A 337 -9.62 21.79 17.48
N PHE A 338 -10.74 21.82 18.21
CA PHE A 338 -11.93 22.60 17.88
C PHE A 338 -12.36 23.50 19.05
N GLY A 339 -12.66 24.76 18.76
CA GLY A 339 -13.23 25.74 19.71
C GLY A 339 -14.42 26.51 19.09
N CYS A 340 -15.34 26.97 19.95
CA CYS A 340 -16.41 27.90 19.58
C CYS A 340 -15.92 29.35 19.74
N LEU A 341 -16.14 30.20 18.74
CA LEU A 341 -16.23 31.65 18.98
C LEU A 341 -17.69 31.94 19.38
N LEU A 342 -17.89 32.35 20.64
CA LEU A 342 -19.07 33.14 21.00
C LEU A 342 -18.66 34.61 20.99
N ASP A 343 -19.55 35.44 20.45
CA ASP A 343 -19.43 36.89 20.24
C ASP A 343 -18.33 37.61 21.03
N VAL A 344 -17.36 38.17 20.30
CA VAL A 344 -16.49 39.23 20.84
C VAL A 344 -17.04 40.56 20.31
N PRO A 345 -17.56 41.47 21.16
CA PRO A 345 -17.85 42.83 20.72
C PRO A 345 -16.53 43.53 20.38
N LYS A 346 -16.50 44.23 19.24
CA LYS A 346 -15.45 45.13 18.73
C LYS A 346 -14.33 45.42 19.75
N VAL A 347 -13.13 44.85 19.56
CA VAL A 347 -11.90 45.42 20.13
C VAL A 347 -10.84 45.50 19.03
N ALA A 348 -10.18 46.65 19.05
CA ALA A 348 -9.34 47.24 18.02
C ALA A 348 -8.06 46.43 17.69
N SER A 349 -7.47 46.82 16.56
CA SER A 349 -6.12 46.51 16.10
C SER A 349 -5.13 46.24 17.23
N VAL A 350 -4.49 45.08 17.21
CA VAL A 350 -3.25 44.85 17.97
C VAL A 350 -2.22 44.27 17.02
N ASP A 351 -1.34 45.18 16.62
CA ASP A 351 -0.02 44.93 16.06
C ASP A 351 0.86 44.36 17.18
N THR A 352 1.51 43.20 17.00
CA THR A 352 2.51 42.75 17.97
C THR A 352 3.65 41.97 17.34
N ARG A 353 4.81 42.65 17.42
CA ARG A 353 6.18 42.17 17.35
C ARG A 353 6.42 40.97 18.27
N VAL A 354 7.30 40.09 17.80
CA VAL A 354 7.91 38.99 18.54
C VAL A 354 8.98 39.54 19.48
N GLU A 355 8.81 39.36 20.80
CA GLU A 355 9.92 39.35 21.76
C GLU A 355 9.71 38.25 22.80
N THR A 356 10.73 37.42 22.92
CA THR A 356 10.92 36.32 23.88
C THR A 356 11.24 36.84 25.27
N LEU A 357 10.69 36.23 26.33
CA LEU A 357 11.36 35.75 27.57
C LEU A 357 10.39 35.61 28.77
N GLU A 358 10.48 34.44 29.41
CA GLU A 358 10.36 34.13 30.85
C GLU A 358 9.07 34.40 31.68
N THR A 359 8.53 33.26 32.18
CA THR A 359 7.90 33.01 33.50
C THR A 359 6.54 33.63 33.83
N ILE A 360 5.51 32.77 34.04
CA ILE A 360 4.22 33.17 34.63
C ILE A 360 3.85 32.24 35.81
N HIS A 361 3.59 32.88 36.96
CA HIS A 361 3.02 32.30 38.19
C HIS A 361 1.50 32.11 38.06
N LEU A 362 0.95 30.99 38.55
CA LEU A 362 -0.50 30.75 38.60
C LEU A 362 -1.02 30.72 40.04
N THR A 363 -1.93 31.64 40.38
CA THR A 363 -2.78 31.56 41.58
C THR A 363 -4.23 31.27 41.22
N LYS A 364 -4.80 30.29 41.92
CA LYS A 364 -6.15 29.74 41.72
C LYS A 364 -7.19 30.64 42.40
N LYS A 365 -8.11 31.27 41.65
CA LYS A 365 -9.34 31.85 42.22
C LYS A 365 -10.41 30.75 42.33
N LYS A 366 -10.99 30.60 43.52
CA LYS A 366 -12.22 29.81 43.74
C LYS A 366 -13.38 30.54 43.06
N CYS A 367 -14.18 29.80 42.30
CA CYS A 367 -15.49 30.26 41.86
C CYS A 367 -16.51 29.98 42.97
N ASP A 368 -17.32 30.97 43.30
CA ASP A 368 -18.65 30.75 43.90
C ASP A 368 -19.65 30.36 42.80
#